data_AF-A0A7Y4GQ75-F1
#
_entry.id   AF-A0A7Y4GQ75-F1
#
_cell.length_a   1.000
_cell.length_b   1.000
_cell.length_c   1.000
_cell.angle_alpha   90.00
_cell.angle_beta   90.00
_cell.angle_gamma   90.00
#
_symmetry.space_group_name_H-M   'P 1'
#
loop_
_entity.id
_entity.type
_entity.pdbx_description
1 polymer ?
#
loop_
_entity_poly.entity_id
_entity_poly.type
_entity_poly.pdbx_seq_one_letter_code
_entity_poly.pdbx_strand_id
1 'polypeptide(L)'
;MSRRCELTAKGPQVGHKVSHSNIKTKRRFLPNLANVTFISDALGRNVRLRVSTNALKSVDHNGGLDAYLLKAKADVLSPRALELKRAIEKKVGKPAFVKKAS
;
A
#
# COMPACT_ATOMS: atom_id res chain seq x y z
N MET A 1 1.74 1.79 16.98
CA MET A 1 1.81 1.25 15.59
C MET A 1 0.56 1.63 14.80
N SER A 2 0.70 2.37 13.70
CA SER A 2 -0.40 2.65 12.77
C SER A 2 -0.73 1.40 11.96
N ARG A 3 -1.95 0.85 12.10
CA ARG A 3 -2.48 -0.25 11.27
C ARG A 3 -2.84 0.26 9.87
N ARG A 4 -1.84 0.69 9.09
CA ARG A 4 -1.99 1.16 7.71
C ARG A 4 -1.31 0.19 6.74
N CYS A 5 -1.92 0.02 5.57
CA CYS A 5 -1.32 -0.70 4.45
C CYS A 5 -0.19 0.13 3.82
N GLU A 6 0.93 -0.50 3.52
CA GLU A 6 2.10 0.16 2.94
C GLU A 6 1.96 0.53 1.45
N LEU A 7 1.04 -0.14 0.74
CA LEU A 7 0.80 0.04 -0.70
C LEU A 7 -0.41 0.93 -1.02
N THR A 8 -1.45 0.88 -0.19
CA THR A 8 -2.76 1.52 -0.47
C THR A 8 -3.20 2.52 0.58
N ALA A 9 -2.35 2.84 1.57
CA ALA A 9 -2.64 3.72 2.70
C ALA A 9 -3.91 3.39 3.51
N LYS A 10 -4.58 2.25 3.24
CA LYS A 10 -5.80 1.81 3.92
C LYS A 10 -5.56 1.74 5.42
N GLY A 11 -6.27 2.58 6.17
CA GLY A 11 -6.16 2.71 7.62
C GLY A 11 -7.42 2.29 8.36
N PRO A 12 -7.40 2.34 9.70
CA PRO A 12 -8.57 2.09 10.52
C PRO A 12 -9.63 3.17 10.29
N GLN A 13 -10.88 2.76 10.14
CA GLN A 13 -12.02 3.68 10.07
C GLN A 13 -12.78 3.62 11.39
N VAL A 14 -13.31 4.76 11.84
CA VAL A 14 -14.19 4.84 13.00
C VAL A 14 -15.62 4.96 12.50
N GLY A 15 -16.54 4.23 13.13
CA GLY A 15 -17.97 4.37 12.86
C GLY A 15 -18.81 3.81 14.00
N HIS A 16 -20.06 3.47 13.69
CA HIS A 16 -21.00 2.97 14.68
C HIS A 16 -21.53 1.59 14.29
N LYS A 17 -21.77 0.74 15.29
CA LYS A 17 -22.71 -0.38 15.18
C LYS A 17 -24.08 0.17 15.55
N VAL A 18 -25.03 0.08 14.62
CA VAL A 18 -26.41 0.54 14.77
C VAL A 18 -27.29 -0.68 15.04
N SER A 19 -28.07 -0.67 16.13
CA SER A 19 -29.06 -1.70 16.40
C SER A 19 -30.35 -1.47 15.61
N HIS A 20 -31.27 -2.44 15.63
CA HIS A 20 -32.60 -2.28 15.04
C HIS A 20 -33.36 -1.07 15.63
N SER A 21 -33.18 -0.81 16.93
CA SER A 21 -33.70 0.38 17.63
C SER A 21 -32.84 1.64 17.45
N ASN A 22 -31.95 1.68 16.47
CA ASN A 22 -31.04 2.81 16.17
C ASN A 22 -30.08 3.23 17.30
N ILE A 23 -29.78 2.33 18.25
CA ILE A 23 -28.78 2.60 19.29
C ILE A 23 -27.40 2.52 18.64
N LYS A 24 -26.67 3.63 18.66
CA LYS A 24 -25.35 3.78 18.02
C LYS A 24 -24.23 3.55 19.03
N THR A 25 -23.49 2.46 18.88
CA THR A 25 -22.28 2.16 19.68
C THR A 25 -21.02 2.40 18.86
N LYS A 26 -20.02 3.12 19.40
CA LYS A 26 -18.77 3.40 18.67
C LYS A 26 -17.98 2.10 18.43
N ARG A 27 -17.49 1.90 17.20
CA ARG A 27 -16.65 0.77 16.82
C ARG A 27 -15.54 1.22 15.88
N ARG A 28 -14.41 0.51 15.91
CA ARG A 28 -13.32 0.67 14.94
C ARG A 28 -13.37 -0.46 13.90
N PHE A 29 -13.27 -0.11 12.62
CA PHE A 29 -13.10 -1.04 11.51
C PHE A 29 -11.63 -1.13 11.16
N LEU A 30 -11.07 -2.33 11.25
CA LEU A 30 -9.65 -2.58 11.07
C LEU A 30 -9.42 -3.24 9.71
N PRO A 31 -8.43 -2.79 8.91
CA PRO A 31 -8.05 -3.50 7.71
C PRO A 31 -7.41 -4.86 8.08
N ASN A 32 -7.70 -5.89 7.28
CA ASN A 32 -6.99 -7.17 7.39
C ASN A 32 -5.59 -7.02 6.78
N LEU A 33 -4.58 -6.87 7.64
CA LEU A 33 -3.18 -6.67 7.28
C LEU A 33 -2.41 -7.98 7.43
N ALA A 34 -1.73 -8.40 6.37
CA ALA A 34 -0.83 -9.55 6.35
C ALA A 34 0.61 -9.09 6.14
N ASN A 35 1.56 -9.83 6.73
CA ASN A 35 2.98 -9.68 6.41
C ASN A 35 3.29 -10.59 5.23
N VAL A 36 3.59 -10.03 4.07
CA VAL A 36 3.87 -10.80 2.85
C VAL A 36 5.22 -10.39 2.30
N THR A 37 5.95 -11.37 1.77
CA THR A 37 7.21 -11.16 1.06
C THR A 37 6.92 -11.17 -0.43
N PHE A 38 7.26 -10.09 -1.11
CA PHE A 38 7.22 -10.00 -2.57
C PHE A 38 8.62 -10.17 -3.13
N ILE A 39 8.69 -10.73 -4.32
CA ILE A 39 9.91 -10.79 -5.12
C ILE A 39 9.83 -9.60 -6.10
N SER A 40 10.90 -8.81 -6.16
CA SER A 40 11.05 -7.72 -7.13
C SER A 40 12.06 -8.15 -8.17
N ASP A 41 11.62 -8.28 -9.42
CA ASP A 41 12.44 -8.74 -10.54
C ASP A 41 13.41 -7.65 -10.99
N ALA A 42 12.98 -6.38 -10.96
CA ALA A 42 13.82 -5.23 -11.32
C ALA A 42 14.98 -5.00 -10.35
N LEU A 43 14.81 -5.42 -9.08
CA LEU A 43 15.82 -5.25 -8.03
C LEU A 43 16.49 -6.55 -7.61
N GLY A 44 15.99 -7.72 -8.05
CA GLY A 44 16.48 -9.04 -7.68
C GLY A 44 16.45 -9.30 -6.17
N ARG A 45 15.52 -8.67 -5.43
CA ARG A 45 15.48 -8.75 -3.96
C ARG A 45 14.08 -9.06 -3.42
N ASN A 46 14.07 -9.72 -2.27
CA ASN A 46 12.86 -10.00 -1.52
C ASN A 46 12.50 -8.79 -0.64
N VAL A 47 11.28 -8.30 -0.77
CA VAL A 47 10.76 -7.16 -0.01
C VAL A 47 9.61 -7.64 0.87
N ARG A 48 9.81 -7.55 2.19
CA ARG A 48 8.76 -7.83 3.17
C ARG A 48 7.96 -6.55 3.43
N LEU A 49 6.65 -6.60 3.18
CA LEU A 49 5.74 -5.47 3.37
C LEU A 49 4.51 -5.88 4.18
N ARG A 50 3.92 -4.89 4.85
CA ARG A 50 2.62 -5.01 5.53
C ARG A 50 1.50 -4.55 4.62
N VAL A 51 0.74 -5.51 4.12
CA VAL A 51 -0.19 -5.28 3.02
C VAL A 51 -1.59 -5.74 3.39
N SER A 52 -2.59 -4.95 2.98
CA SER A 52 -3.99 -5.36 3.11
C SER A 52 -4.35 -6.43 2.09
N THR A 53 -5.26 -7.35 2.41
CA THR A 53 -5.67 -8.43 1.49
C THR A 53 -6.19 -7.94 0.14
N ASN A 54 -6.87 -6.79 0.11
CA ASN A 54 -7.32 -6.18 -1.15
C ASN A 54 -6.13 -5.69 -2.00
N ALA A 55 -5.08 -5.17 -1.36
CA ALA A 55 -3.88 -4.74 -2.07
C ALA A 55 -3.09 -5.94 -2.61
N LEU A 56 -3.08 -7.10 -1.94
CA LEU A 56 -2.52 -8.34 -2.50
C LEU A 56 -3.18 -8.68 -3.84
N LYS A 57 -4.51 -8.71 -3.88
CA LYS A 57 -5.27 -8.94 -5.12
C LYS A 57 -4.91 -7.95 -6.23
N SER A 58 -4.70 -6.67 -5.88
CA SER A 58 -4.30 -5.65 -6.86
C SER A 58 -2.88 -5.83 -7.39
N VAL A 59 -1.95 -6.33 -6.56
CA VAL A 59 -0.59 -6.64 -6.98
C VAL A 59 -0.60 -7.81 -7.95
N ASP A 60 -1.35 -8.87 -7.64
CA ASP A 60 -1.48 -10.05 -8.50
C ASP A 60 -2.14 -9.70 -9.85
N HIS A 61 -3.22 -8.92 -9.83
CA HIS A 61 -3.87 -8.44 -11.05
C HIS A 61 -2.96 -7.59 -11.93
N ASN A 62 -2.02 -6.85 -11.33
CA ASN A 62 -1.08 -6.02 -12.07
C ASN A 62 0.16 -6.80 -12.56
N GLY A 63 0.26 -8.09 -12.26
CA GLY A 63 1.36 -8.95 -12.71
C GLY A 63 2.65 -8.78 -11.90
N GLY A 64 2.55 -8.39 -10.62
CA GLY A 64 3.69 -8.33 -9.70
C GLY A 64 3.92 -6.97 -9.02
N LEU A 65 4.87 -6.95 -8.08
CA LEU A 65 5.16 -5.78 -7.26
C LEU A 65 5.66 -4.59 -8.09
N ASP A 66 6.57 -4.85 -9.04
CA ASP A 66 7.24 -3.79 -9.78
C ASP A 66 6.27 -3.08 -10.74
N ALA A 67 5.45 -3.85 -11.45
CA ALA A 67 4.39 -3.32 -12.30
C ALA A 67 3.35 -2.51 -11.50
N TYR A 68 3.01 -2.97 -10.30
CA TYR A 68 2.13 -2.23 -9.39
C TYR A 68 2.75 -0.90 -8.96
N LEU A 69 4.02 -0.89 -8.52
CA LEU A 69 4.70 0.30 -8.03
C LEU A 69 4.94 1.35 -9.12
N LEU A 70 5.19 0.94 -10.36
CA LEU A 70 5.31 1.85 -11.50
C LEU A 70 4.00 2.58 -11.80
N LYS A 71 2.85 1.92 -11.64
CA LYS A 71 1.50 2.51 -11.85
C LYS A 71 1.00 3.31 -10.64
N ALA A 72 1.42 2.92 -9.43
CA ALA A 72 0.92 3.50 -8.20
C ALA A 72 1.29 4.99 -8.05
N LYS A 73 0.36 5.79 -7.51
CA LYS A 73 0.58 7.21 -7.18
C LYS A 73 1.41 7.34 -5.90
N ALA A 74 2.25 8.38 -5.84
CA ALA A 74 3.14 8.61 -4.69
C ALA A 74 2.37 8.88 -3.37
N ASP A 75 1.22 9.54 -3.45
CA ASP A 75 0.46 9.96 -2.26
C ASP A 75 -0.13 8.80 -1.45
N VAL A 76 -0.27 7.63 -2.08
CA VAL A 76 -0.91 6.44 -1.48
C VAL A 76 0.12 5.45 -0.91
N LEU A 77 1.39 5.65 -1.24
CA LEU A 77 2.49 4.77 -0.84
C LEU A 77 3.06 5.19 0.51
N SER A 78 3.47 4.21 1.32
CA SER A 78 4.27 4.48 2.51
C SER A 78 5.67 4.99 2.16
N PRO A 79 6.39 5.65 3.09
CA PRO A 79 7.76 6.12 2.85
C PRO A 79 8.69 5.02 2.34
N ARG A 80 8.61 3.80 2.90
CA ARG A 80 9.38 2.64 2.44
C ARG A 80 9.00 2.24 1.01
N ALA A 81 7.71 2.23 0.69
CA ALA A 81 7.25 1.88 -0.65
C ALA A 81 7.61 2.94 -1.70
N LEU A 82 7.73 4.22 -1.31
CA LEU A 82 8.24 5.29 -2.15
C LEU A 82 9.72 5.11 -2.47
N GLU A 83 10.54 4.72 -1.49
CA GLU A 83 11.95 4.39 -1.72
C GLU A 83 12.11 3.24 -2.70
N LEU A 84 11.29 2.18 -2.56
CA LEU A 84 11.27 1.06 -3.50
C LEU A 84 10.92 1.51 -4.91
N LYS A 85 9.87 2.33 -5.05
CA LYS A 85 9.45 2.88 -6.35
C LYS A 85 10.58 3.65 -7.02
N ARG A 86 11.24 4.56 -6.28
CA ARG A 86 12.38 5.33 -6.80
C ARG A 86 13.55 4.45 -7.22
N ALA A 87 13.82 3.38 -6.45
CA ALA A 87 14.87 2.42 -6.79
C ALA A 87 14.55 1.65 -8.08
N ILE A 88 13.29 1.27 -8.29
CA ILE A 88 12.82 0.60 -9.51
C ILE A 88 12.89 1.57 -10.70
N GLU A 89 12.40 2.81 -10.57
CA GLU A 89 12.47 3.81 -11.63
C GLU A 89 13.91 4.09 -12.09
N LYS A 90 14.85 4.19 -11.14
CA LYS A 90 16.28 4.36 -11.42
C LYS A 90 16.88 3.18 -12.19
N LYS A 91 16.44 1.94 -11.90
CA LYS A 91 16.91 0.73 -12.58
C LYS A 91 16.29 0.55 -13.98
N VAL A 92 15.03 0.92 -14.14
CA VAL A 92 14.29 0.82 -15.41
C VAL A 92 14.63 2.00 -16.36
N GLY A 93 15.31 3.04 -15.87
CA GLY A 93 15.82 4.13 -16.71
C GLY A 93 14.81 5.25 -17.00
N LYS A 94 13.69 5.31 -16.27
CA LYS A 94 12.71 6.41 -16.39
C LYS A 94 13.13 7.55 -15.45
N PRO A 95 13.34 8.80 -15.93
CA PRO A 95 13.68 9.90 -15.04
C PRO A 95 12.52 10.15 -14.08
N ALA A 96 12.80 10.02 -12.78
CA ALA A 96 11.82 10.19 -11.72
C ALA A 96 11.28 11.63 -11.75
N PHE A 97 9.95 11.78 -11.80
CA PHE A 97 9.30 13.08 -11.67
C PHE A 97 9.52 13.59 -10.23
N VAL A 98 10.56 14.39 -10.05
CA VAL A 98 10.81 15.12 -8.80
C VAL A 98 9.76 16.21 -8.68
N LYS A 99 8.77 16.01 -7.81
CA LYS A 99 7.80 17.04 -7.45
C LYS A 99 8.58 18.16 -6.73
N LYS A 100 8.68 19.32 -7.38
CA LYS A 100 9.24 20.57 -6.85
C LYS A 100 8.45 20.93 -5.58
N ALA A 101 9.13 21.03 -4.45
CA ALA A 101 8.54 21.55 -3.22
C ALA A 101 8.33 23.05 -3.39
N SER A 102 7.08 23.50 -3.21
CA SER A 102 6.73 24.89 -2.95
C SER A 102 6.47 25.04 -1.45
#